data_AF-A0A920H5R0-F1
#
_entry.id   AF-A0A920H5R0-F1
#
_cell.length_a   1.000
_cell.length_b   1.000
_cell.length_c   1.000
_cell.angle_alpha   90.00
_cell.angle_beta   90.00
_cell.angle_gamma   90.00
#
_symmetry.space_group_name_H-M   'P 1'
#
loop_
_entity.id
_entity.type
_entity.pdbx_description
1 polymer ?
#
loop_
_entity_poly.entity_id
_entity_poly.type
_entity_poly.pdbx_seq_one_letter_code
_entity_poly.pdbx_strand_id
1 'polypeptide(L)'
;MVKKSSRSSRVITSPLNEILSMTLIFLSLFLFLSLITYSPNDPSFFHSNNTNSTSNLIGIIGAYLSDIFFCSWIQLLLTMFF
;
A
#
# COMPACT_ATOMS: atom_id res chain seq x y z
N MET A 1 -53.92 -8.19 -9.08
CA MET A 1 -52.77 -8.02 -8.17
C MET A 1 -51.53 -8.62 -8.83
N VAL A 2 -50.62 -7.79 -9.38
CA VAL A 2 -49.44 -8.26 -10.13
C VAL A 2 -48.25 -8.39 -9.17
N LYS A 3 -47.74 -9.61 -8.99
CA LYS A 3 -46.50 -9.86 -8.23
C LYS A 3 -45.31 -9.35 -9.04
N LYS A 4 -44.69 -8.25 -8.62
CA LYS A 4 -43.38 -7.82 -9.12
C LYS A 4 -42.32 -8.81 -8.63
N SER A 5 -41.78 -9.61 -9.55
CA SER A 5 -40.63 -10.47 -9.25
C SER A 5 -39.36 -9.61 -9.23
N SER A 6 -38.79 -9.46 -8.05
CA SER A 6 -37.48 -8.83 -7.85
C SER A 6 -36.40 -9.73 -8.48
N ARG A 7 -36.01 -9.43 -9.73
CA ARG A 7 -34.82 -10.03 -10.35
C ARG A 7 -33.61 -9.59 -9.55
N SER A 8 -33.13 -10.47 -8.66
CA SER A 8 -31.83 -10.32 -8.01
C SER A 8 -30.76 -10.32 -9.10
N SER A 9 -30.10 -9.18 -9.30
CA SER A 9 -28.98 -9.03 -10.22
C SER A 9 -27.81 -9.84 -9.67
N ARG A 10 -27.50 -10.99 -10.30
CA ARG A 10 -26.28 -11.73 -10.00
C ARG A 10 -25.09 -10.87 -10.39
N VAL A 11 -24.31 -10.45 -9.40
CA VAL A 11 -23.01 -9.83 -9.63
C VAL A 11 -22.10 -10.93 -10.18
N ILE A 12 -21.74 -10.85 -11.46
CA ILE A 12 -20.80 -11.78 -12.08
C ILE A 12 -19.41 -11.20 -11.87
N THR A 13 -18.72 -11.65 -10.84
CA THR A 13 -17.29 -11.39 -10.68
C THR A 13 -16.50 -12.43 -11.48
N SER A 14 -15.49 -11.98 -12.22
CA SER A 14 -14.51 -12.91 -12.80
C SER A 14 -13.61 -13.45 -11.67
N PRO A 15 -13.14 -14.70 -11.75
CA PRO A 15 -12.21 -15.24 -10.76
C PRO A 15 -10.89 -14.42 -10.66
N LEU A 16 -10.51 -13.76 -11.76
CA LEU A 16 -9.38 -12.82 -11.77
C LEU A 16 -9.61 -11.62 -10.86
N ASN A 17 -10.82 -11.04 -10.86
CA ASN A 17 -11.14 -9.89 -10.01
C ASN A 17 -11.13 -10.27 -8.52
N GLU A 18 -11.51 -11.51 -8.20
CA GLU A 18 -11.50 -12.02 -6.83
C GLU A 18 -10.07 -12.17 -6.29
N ILE A 19 -9.18 -12.77 -7.09
CA ILE A 19 -7.75 -12.90 -6.75
C ILE A 19 -7.12 -11.50 -6.65
N LEU A 20 -7.37 -10.63 -7.62
CA LEU A 20 -6.83 -9.26 -7.64
C LEU A 20 -7.25 -8.50 -6.38
N SER A 21 -8.53 -8.57 -5.99
CA SER A 21 -9.05 -7.89 -4.80
C SER A 21 -8.37 -8.39 -3.53
N MET A 22 -8.20 -9.71 -3.38
CA MET A 22 -7.49 -10.28 -2.23
C MET A 22 -6.02 -9.85 -2.21
N THR A 23 -5.31 -9.92 -3.34
CA THR A 23 -3.91 -9.48 -3.44
C THR A 23 -3.76 -8.00 -3.11
N LEU A 24 -4.67 -7.15 -3.58
CA LEU A 24 -4.70 -5.72 -3.27
C LEU A 24 -4.89 -5.46 -1.78
N ILE A 25 -5.74 -6.22 -1.10
CA ILE A 25 -5.95 -6.10 0.35
C ILE A 25 -4.66 -6.44 1.10
N PHE A 26 -4.01 -7.56 0.78
CA PHE A 26 -2.74 -7.93 1.40
C PHE A 26 -1.63 -6.91 1.11
N LEU A 27 -1.53 -6.44 -0.13
CA LEU A 27 -0.57 -5.41 -0.51
C LEU A 27 -0.82 -4.10 0.23
N SER A 28 -2.08 -3.71 0.40
CA SER A 28 -2.46 -2.52 1.16
C SER A 28 -2.08 -2.66 2.63
N LEU A 29 -2.33 -3.81 3.28
CA LEU A 29 -1.91 -4.03 4.67
C LEU A 29 -0.40 -4.00 4.81
N PHE A 30 0.32 -4.65 3.90
CA PHE A 30 1.78 -4.67 3.88
C PHE A 30 2.36 -3.26 3.78
N LEU A 31 1.84 -2.46 2.84
CA LEU A 31 2.21 -1.06 2.70
C LEU A 31 1.86 -0.27 3.95
N PHE A 32 0.65 -0.42 4.48
CA PHE A 32 0.19 0.32 5.65
C PHE A 32 1.06 0.08 6.88
N LEU A 33 1.40 -1.17 7.19
CA LEU A 33 2.31 -1.50 8.29
C LEU A 33 3.71 -0.92 8.03
N SER A 34 4.17 -0.97 6.79
CA SER A 34 5.47 -0.39 6.41
C SER A 34 5.51 1.12 6.61
N LEU A 35 4.44 1.85 6.25
CA LEU A 35 4.35 3.29 6.48
C LEU A 35 4.24 3.64 7.96
N ILE A 36 3.43 2.92 8.74
CA ILE A 36 3.26 3.18 10.18
C ILE A 36 4.57 2.97 10.94
N THR A 37 5.35 1.97 10.53
CA THR A 37 6.64 1.66 11.16
C THR A 37 7.83 2.23 10.43
N TYR A 38 7.61 3.29 9.63
CA TYR A 38 8.68 4.06 9.03
C TYR A 38 9.58 4.67 10.10
N SER A 39 10.89 4.57 9.87
CA SER A 39 11.91 5.15 10.73
C SER A 39 12.96 5.85 9.88
N PRO A 40 13.30 7.12 10.17
CA PRO A 40 14.30 7.86 9.41
C PRO A 40 15.72 7.31 9.57
N ASN A 41 15.93 6.43 10.56
CA ASN A 41 17.22 5.78 10.81
C ASN A 41 17.39 4.48 9.99
N ASP A 42 16.32 4.00 9.35
CA ASP A 42 16.39 2.82 8.50
C ASP A 42 17.15 3.13 7.20
N PRO A 43 17.81 2.12 6.61
CA PRO A 43 18.46 2.28 5.31
C PRO A 43 17.43 2.66 4.26
N SER A 44 17.74 3.69 3.51
CA SER A 44 16.86 4.29 2.51
C SER A 44 17.62 4.65 1.24
N PHE A 45 16.91 5.01 0.18
CA PHE A 45 17.55 5.34 -1.12
C PHE A 45 18.47 6.56 -1.01
N PHE A 46 18.15 7.48 -0.11
CA PHE A 46 18.92 8.69 0.16
C PHE A 46 19.84 8.56 1.39
N HIS A 47 19.75 7.44 2.12
CA HIS A 47 20.48 7.23 3.35
C HIS A 47 20.97 5.77 3.45
N SER A 48 22.19 5.50 2.99
CA SER A 48 22.83 4.18 3.16
C SER A 48 23.45 4.06 4.55
N ASN A 49 22.62 3.97 5.59
CA ASN A 49 23.13 3.71 6.93
C ASN A 49 23.48 2.22 7.04
N ASN A 50 24.72 1.90 7.43
CA ASN A 50 25.21 0.53 7.66
C ASN A 50 24.67 -0.08 8.97
N THR A 51 23.42 0.21 9.33
CA THR A 51 22.79 -0.41 10.49
C THR A 51 22.32 -1.81 10.11
N ASN A 52 22.96 -2.83 10.68
CA ASN A 52 22.59 -4.25 10.51
C ASN A 52 21.15 -4.56 10.98
N SER A 53 20.53 -3.67 11.76
CA SER A 53 19.16 -3.80 12.25
C SER A 53 18.25 -2.77 11.57
N THR A 54 17.20 -3.26 10.91
CA THR A 54 16.08 -2.44 10.42
C THR A 54 15.01 -2.36 11.50
N SER A 55 14.42 -1.20 11.69
CA SER A 55 13.37 -0.95 12.67
C SER A 55 11.96 -1.07 12.09
N ASN A 56 11.80 -0.93 10.77
CA ASN A 56 10.55 -1.27 10.08
C ASN A 56 10.16 -2.74 10.32
N LEU A 57 8.90 -2.99 10.66
CA LEU A 57 8.39 -4.34 10.97
C LEU A 57 8.47 -5.30 9.78
N ILE A 58 8.37 -4.79 8.56
CA ILE A 58 8.54 -5.58 7.33
C ILE A 58 10.02 -5.88 7.06
N GLY A 59 10.93 -5.16 7.71
CA GLY A 59 12.37 -5.21 7.49
C GLY A 59 12.82 -4.28 6.38
N ILE A 60 13.94 -4.63 5.73
CA ILE A 60 14.64 -3.75 4.77
C ILE A 60 13.77 -3.34 3.58
N ILE A 61 12.97 -4.26 3.05
CA ILE A 61 12.07 -3.99 1.91
C ILE A 61 11.01 -2.96 2.31
N GLY A 62 10.50 -3.07 3.54
CA GLY A 62 9.54 -2.12 4.10
C GLY A 62 10.15 -0.73 4.22
N ALA A 63 11.36 -0.64 4.78
CA ALA A 63 12.08 0.62 4.89
C ALA A 63 12.22 1.34 3.54
N TYR A 64 12.63 0.64 2.48
CA TYR A 64 12.73 1.24 1.15
C TYR A 64 11.36 1.64 0.56
N LEU A 65 10.33 0.80 0.70
CA LEU A 65 9.00 1.11 0.18
C LEU A 65 8.40 2.32 0.88
N SER A 66 8.46 2.35 2.22
CA SER A 66 7.92 3.46 3.00
C SER A 66 8.62 4.77 2.68
N ASP A 67 9.95 4.75 2.49
CA ASP A 67 10.72 5.94 2.09
C ASP A 67 10.30 6.47 0.70
N ILE A 68 10.13 5.59 -0.30
CA ILE A 68 9.67 5.99 -1.64
C ILE A 68 8.27 6.60 -1.57
N PHE A 69 7.36 6.03 -0.78
CA PHE A 69 6.01 6.58 -0.61
C PHE A 69 6.05 7.99 0.00
N PHE A 70 6.79 8.19 1.08
CA PHE A 70 6.95 9.51 1.70
C PHE A 70 7.62 10.52 0.76
N CYS A 71 8.71 10.13 0.09
CA CYS A 71 9.40 10.99 -0.87
C CYS A 71 8.48 11.39 -2.03
N SER A 72 7.70 10.45 -2.57
CA SER A 72 6.75 10.74 -3.65
C SER A 72 5.63 11.69 -3.22
N TRP A 73 5.12 11.54 -2.00
CA TRP A 73 4.11 12.44 -1.45
C TRP A 73 4.65 13.85 -1.24
N ILE A 74 5.86 13.97 -0.67
CA ILE A 74 6.54 15.26 -0.48
C ILE A 74 6.78 15.93 -1.84
N GLN A 75 7.25 15.19 -2.84
CA GLN A 75 7.48 15.71 -4.19
C GLN A 75 6.19 16.17 -4.86
N LEU A 76 5.10 15.39 -4.76
CA LEU A 76 3.80 15.76 -5.31
C LEU A 76 3.29 17.07 -4.66
N LEU A 77 3.43 17.17 -3.34
CA LEU A 77 3.02 18.33 -2.58
C LEU A 77 3.84 19.57 -2.98
N LEU A 78 5.17 19.42 -3.14
CA LEU A 78 6.04 20.47 -3.65
C LEU A 78 5.58 20.97 -5.04
N THR A 79 5.29 20.06 -5.98
CA THR A 79 4.82 20.43 -7.33
C THR A 79 3.46 21.11 -7.37
N MET A 80 2.67 21.06 -6.30
CA MET A 80 1.39 21.78 -6.23
C MET A 80 1.58 23.26 -5.84
N PHE A 81 2.74 23.63 -5.28
CA PHE A 81 3.01 24.97 -4.76
C PHE A 81 4.05 25.77 -5.56
N PHE A 82 4.68 25.16 -6.58
CA PHE A 82 5.65 25.78 -7.49
C PHE A 82 5.21 25.60 -8.94
#